data_AF-A0A510G6Y3-F1
#
_entry.id   AF-A0A510G6Y3-F1
#
_cell.length_a   1.000
_cell.length_b   1.000
_cell.length_c   1.000
_cell.angle_alpha   90.00
_cell.angle_beta   90.00
_cell.angle_gamma   90.00
#
_symmetry.space_group_name_H-M   'P 1'
#
loop_
_entity.id
_entity.type
_entity.pdbx_description
1 polymer ?
#
loop_
_entity_poly.entity_id
_entity_poly.type
_entity_poly.pdbx_seq_one_letter_code
_entity_poly.pdbx_strand_id
1 'polypeptide(L)'
;MFYQGIKITGYQNNKPIILKLSFAAQDLVNEAEALKAFSGFGAVAILAQKDNALLLERAVSSISLKEYSSDNKIAIACKVMSVLHKASVPKIHHFPNIKDQLKALDKEWDLPKTYLQKARKLRDELLQNSEPQILLHGDLHHENILQNDKQWVVIDPKRVIGYPINEVCAFIMV
;
A
#
# COMPACT_ATOMS: atom_id res chain seq x y z
N MET A 1 6.46 0.02 -9.69
CA MET A 1 5.97 0.87 -10.81
C MET A 1 6.24 2.31 -10.40
N PHE A 2 7.17 3.00 -11.07
CA PHE A 2 7.57 4.36 -10.67
C PHE A 2 6.42 5.33 -10.95
N TYR A 3 6.03 6.11 -9.94
CA TYR A 3 5.02 7.15 -10.04
C TYR A 3 5.36 8.14 -11.17
N GLN A 4 4.57 8.18 -12.25
CA GLN A 4 4.76 9.10 -13.38
C GLN A 4 4.05 10.43 -13.10
N GLY A 5 4.53 11.15 -12.09
CA GLY A 5 3.90 12.39 -11.69
C GLY A 5 4.80 13.30 -10.86
N ILE A 6 4.29 14.49 -10.56
CA ILE A 6 4.98 15.52 -9.78
C ILE A 6 4.47 15.45 -8.34
N LYS A 7 5.40 15.53 -7.36
CA LYS A 7 5.09 15.68 -5.94
C LYS A 7 5.60 17.04 -5.48
N ILE A 8 4.72 17.87 -4.94
CA ILE A 8 5.04 19.22 -4.45
C ILE A 8 4.66 19.30 -2.98
N THR A 9 5.59 19.72 -2.12
CA THR A 9 5.32 19.91 -0.69
C THR A 9 5.03 21.38 -0.39
N GLY A 10 4.25 21.63 0.65
CA GLY A 10 3.91 22.98 1.08
C GLY A 10 3.24 23.00 2.43
N TYR A 11 2.61 24.13 2.75
CA TYR A 11 1.85 24.32 3.97
C TYR A 11 0.48 24.95 3.67
N GLN A 12 -0.56 24.49 4.36
CA GLN A 12 -1.88 25.11 4.38
C GLN A 12 -2.26 25.38 5.83
N ASN A 13 -2.43 26.65 6.21
CA ASN A 13 -2.73 27.04 7.60
C ASN A 13 -1.74 26.42 8.62
N ASN A 14 -0.43 26.50 8.34
CA ASN A 14 0.66 25.87 9.11
C ASN A 14 0.65 24.34 9.17
N LYS A 15 -0.25 23.65 8.45
CA LYS A 15 -0.22 22.19 8.33
C LYS A 15 0.59 21.78 7.10
N PRO A 16 1.57 20.87 7.23
CA PRO A 16 2.33 20.38 6.09
C PRO A 16 1.44 19.55 5.16
N ILE A 17 1.53 19.84 3.86
CA ILE A 17 0.72 19.20 2.81
C ILE A 17 1.63 18.70 1.69
N ILE A 18 1.12 17.74 0.92
CA ILE A 18 1.74 17.27 -0.31
C ILE A 18 0.70 17.18 -1.42
N LEU A 19 0.99 17.84 -2.54
CA LEU A 19 0.22 17.78 -3.76
C LEU A 19 0.87 16.76 -4.69
N LYS A 20 0.08 15.76 -5.09
CA LYS A 20 0.41 14.77 -6.10
C LYS A 20 -0.32 15.13 -7.38
N LEU A 21 0.44 15.32 -8.47
CA LEU A 21 -0.08 15.50 -9.82
C LEU A 21 0.35 14.31 -10.68
N SER A 22 -0.53 13.75 -11.50
CA SER A 22 -0.22 12.59 -12.36
C SER A 22 -0.81 12.76 -13.74
N PHE A 23 -0.08 12.34 -14.78
CA PHE A 23 -0.63 12.23 -16.13
C PHE A 23 -1.56 11.01 -16.29
N ALA A 24 -1.44 10.04 -15.39
CA ALA A 24 -2.35 8.90 -15.26
C ALA A 24 -3.33 9.16 -14.11
N ALA A 25 -4.48 9.78 -14.44
CA ALA A 25 -5.54 10.10 -13.48
C ALA A 25 -5.95 8.88 -12.63
N GLN A 26 -5.99 7.71 -13.26
CA GLN A 26 -6.46 6.48 -12.63
C GLN A 26 -5.58 6.05 -11.45
N ASP A 27 -4.28 6.29 -11.49
CA ASP A 27 -3.39 5.93 -10.37
C ASP A 27 -3.69 6.76 -9.12
N LEU A 28 -4.00 8.06 -9.29
CA LEU A 28 -4.41 8.92 -8.18
C LEU A 28 -5.80 8.59 -7.67
N VAL A 29 -6.73 8.21 -8.56
CA VAL A 29 -8.04 7.71 -8.15
C VAL A 29 -7.89 6.44 -7.30
N ASN A 30 -7.06 5.50 -7.75
CA ASN A 30 -6.78 4.25 -7.06
C ASN A 30 -6.17 4.49 -5.67
N GLU A 31 -5.16 5.38 -5.59
CA GLU A 31 -4.56 5.76 -4.32
C GLU A 31 -5.59 6.42 -3.40
N ALA A 32 -6.40 7.35 -3.92
CA ALA A 32 -7.42 8.03 -3.15
C ALA A 32 -8.50 7.07 -2.62
N GLU A 33 -8.92 6.07 -3.40
CA GLU A 33 -9.83 5.02 -2.95
C GLU A 33 -9.25 4.21 -1.79
N ALA A 34 -7.98 3.82 -1.88
CA ALA A 34 -7.29 3.13 -0.80
C ALA A 34 -7.19 4.00 0.46
N LEU A 35 -6.74 5.25 0.32
CA LEU A 35 -6.60 6.17 1.45
C LEU A 35 -7.95 6.43 2.16
N LYS A 36 -9.05 6.52 1.39
CA LYS A 36 -10.41 6.59 1.97
C LYS A 36 -10.76 5.34 2.76
N ALA A 37 -10.46 4.15 2.22
CA ALA A 37 -10.73 2.88 2.89
C ALA A 37 -9.89 2.70 4.17
N PHE A 38 -8.67 3.25 4.21
CA PHE A 38 -7.80 3.26 5.39
C PHE A 38 -7.99 4.48 6.32
N SER A 39 -9.00 5.33 6.07
CA SER A 39 -9.23 6.50 6.90
C SER A 39 -9.48 6.11 8.37
N GLY A 40 -8.68 6.68 9.28
CA GLY A 40 -8.70 6.33 10.70
C GLY A 40 -7.85 5.11 11.08
N PHE A 41 -7.21 4.44 10.12
CA PHE A 41 -6.40 3.23 10.33
C PHE A 41 -4.92 3.45 9.98
N GLY A 42 -4.40 4.65 10.23
CA GLY A 42 -2.97 4.95 10.11
C GLY A 42 -2.49 5.30 8.70
N ALA A 43 -3.38 5.58 7.76
CA ALA A 43 -3.02 6.19 6.47
C ALA A 43 -3.15 7.72 6.52
N VAL A 44 -2.39 8.42 5.67
CA VAL A 44 -2.51 9.88 5.53
C VAL A 44 -3.90 10.29 5.02
N ALA A 45 -4.42 11.40 5.57
CA ALA A 45 -5.68 11.97 5.16
C ALA A 45 -5.62 12.66 3.78
N ILE A 46 -6.69 12.49 3.01
CA ILE A 46 -6.97 13.28 1.81
C ILE A 46 -7.58 14.61 2.24
N LEU A 47 -7.02 15.71 1.75
CA LEU A 47 -7.51 17.06 2.00
C LEU A 47 -8.36 17.58 0.82
N ALA A 48 -7.97 17.25 -0.40
CA ALA A 48 -8.74 17.56 -1.61
C ALA A 48 -8.37 16.61 -2.75
N GLN A 49 -9.31 16.42 -3.69
CA GLN A 49 -9.09 15.64 -4.90
C GLN A 49 -9.77 16.37 -6.07
N LYS A 50 -9.06 16.56 -7.17
CA LYS A 50 -9.60 17.19 -8.38
C LYS A 50 -8.84 16.74 -9.62
N ASP A 51 -9.55 16.25 -10.63
CA ASP A 51 -8.97 15.82 -11.92
C ASP A 51 -7.73 14.93 -11.73
N ASN A 52 -6.57 15.42 -12.15
CA ASN A 52 -5.26 14.78 -12.08
C ASN A 52 -4.45 15.16 -10.83
N ALA A 53 -5.14 15.63 -9.78
CA ALA A 53 -4.53 16.16 -8.56
C ALA A 53 -5.12 15.52 -7.30
N LEU A 54 -4.22 15.15 -6.38
CA LEU A 54 -4.55 14.64 -5.06
C LEU A 54 -3.74 15.42 -4.02
N LEU A 55 -4.43 16.11 -3.12
CA LEU A 55 -3.85 16.86 -2.02
C LEU A 55 -4.00 16.05 -0.74
N LEU A 56 -2.87 15.77 -0.09
CA LEU A 56 -2.81 14.96 1.13
C LEU A 56 -2.17 15.76 2.28
N GLU A 57 -2.46 15.35 3.51
CA GLU A 57 -1.58 15.71 4.62
C GLU A 57 -0.18 15.10 4.40
N ARG A 58 0.85 15.78 4.89
CA ARG A 58 2.23 15.30 4.83
C ARG A 58 2.73 14.97 6.22
N ALA A 59 3.38 13.83 6.40
CA ALA A 59 4.02 13.47 7.65
C ALA A 59 5.06 14.52 8.09
N VAL A 60 5.01 14.93 9.37
CA VAL A 60 5.76 16.09 9.88
C VAL A 60 7.28 15.89 9.79
N SER A 61 7.83 14.77 10.26
CA SER A 61 9.28 14.52 10.17
C SER A 61 9.69 14.04 8.78
N SER A 62 8.76 13.41 8.04
CA SER A 62 9.03 12.72 6.77
C SER A 62 10.17 11.70 6.82
N ILE A 63 10.60 11.31 8.04
CA ILE A 63 11.58 10.26 8.24
C ILE A 63 10.87 8.94 7.96
N SER A 64 11.37 8.23 6.96
CA SER A 64 10.88 6.89 6.67
C SER A 64 11.41 5.88 7.67
N LEU A 65 10.71 4.74 7.81
CA LEU A 65 11.20 3.63 8.63
C LEU A 65 12.54 3.09 8.12
N LYS A 66 12.84 3.29 6.82
CA LYS A 66 14.13 2.96 6.22
C LYS A 66 15.26 3.77 6.85
N GLU A 67 15.07 5.07 7.02
CA GLU A 67 16.05 6.01 7.58
C GLU A 67 16.08 6.03 9.11
N TYR A 68 15.05 5.50 9.76
CA TYR A 68 14.97 5.42 11.22
C TYR A 68 16.11 4.55 11.77
N SER A 69 16.89 5.05 12.73
CA SER A 69 18.13 4.39 13.21
C SER A 69 17.92 3.37 14.33
N SER A 70 16.67 3.03 14.67
CA SER A 70 16.35 2.11 15.76
C SER A 70 16.27 0.66 15.30
N ASP A 71 16.69 -0.27 16.15
CA ASP A 71 16.50 -1.72 15.97
C ASP A 71 15.02 -2.15 16.03
N ASN A 72 14.11 -1.27 16.44
CA ASN A 72 12.68 -1.57 16.61
C ASN A 72 11.85 -1.49 15.32
N LYS A 73 12.47 -1.46 14.13
CA LYS A 73 11.73 -1.34 12.84
C LYS A 73 10.66 -2.40 12.66
N ILE A 74 10.98 -3.66 12.99
CA ILE A 74 10.05 -4.77 12.86
C ILE A 74 8.85 -4.57 13.80
N ALA A 75 9.09 -4.19 15.06
CA ALA A 75 8.02 -3.94 16.01
C ALA A 75 7.11 -2.78 15.58
N ILE A 76 7.69 -1.72 15.00
CA ILE A 76 6.95 -0.60 14.42
C ILE A 76 6.09 -1.07 13.23
N ALA A 77 6.68 -1.82 12.30
CA ALA A 77 5.97 -2.35 11.14
C ALA A 77 4.81 -3.28 11.54
N CYS A 78 5.03 -4.20 12.47
CA CYS A 78 3.99 -5.06 13.03
C CYS A 78 2.86 -4.24 13.64
N LYS A 79 3.18 -3.17 14.39
CA LYS A 79 2.17 -2.28 14.97
C LYS A 79 1.37 -1.55 13.89
N VAL A 80 2.03 -1.02 12.87
CA VAL A 80 1.38 -0.36 11.72
C VAL A 80 0.45 -1.33 11.00
N MET A 81 0.92 -2.53 10.65
CA MET A 81 0.10 -3.58 10.02
C MET A 81 -1.11 -3.95 10.88
N SER A 82 -0.93 -4.08 12.21
CA SER A 82 -2.03 -4.41 13.13
C SER A 82 -3.14 -3.36 13.18
N VAL A 83 -2.82 -2.09 12.88
CA VAL A 83 -3.79 -1.00 12.79
C VAL A 83 -4.45 -1.01 11.41
N LEU A 84 -3.67 -1.13 10.34
CA LEU A 84 -4.17 -1.16 8.97
C LEU A 84 -5.15 -2.31 8.72
N HIS A 85 -4.85 -3.51 9.23
CA HIS A 85 -5.67 -4.71 9.01
C HIS A 85 -7.05 -4.64 9.68
N LYS A 86 -7.33 -3.60 10.48
CA LYS A 86 -8.67 -3.33 11.02
C LYS A 86 -9.56 -2.57 10.04
N ALA A 87 -8.98 -1.98 9.00
CA ALA A 87 -9.75 -1.32 7.95
C ALA A 87 -10.60 -2.35 7.20
N SER A 88 -11.87 -2.00 6.98
CA SER A 88 -12.79 -2.86 6.24
C SER A 88 -12.72 -2.58 4.75
N VAL A 89 -12.88 -3.62 3.94
CA VAL A 89 -13.11 -3.46 2.50
C VAL A 89 -14.47 -2.76 2.31
N PRO A 90 -14.55 -1.65 1.55
CA PRO A 90 -15.82 -0.99 1.27
C PRO A 90 -16.82 -1.95 0.62
N LYS A 91 -18.13 -1.83 0.89
CA LYS A 91 -19.16 -2.74 0.33
C LYS A 91 -19.23 -2.73 -1.20
N ILE A 92 -19.03 -1.55 -1.80
CA ILE A 92 -19.02 -1.35 -3.25
C ILE A 92 -17.62 -0.89 -3.62
N HIS A 93 -16.87 -1.72 -4.34
CA HIS A 93 -15.48 -1.46 -4.69
C HIS A 93 -15.07 -2.26 -5.93
N HIS A 94 -13.97 -1.85 -6.56
CA HIS A 94 -13.31 -2.58 -7.66
C HIS A 94 -11.85 -2.91 -7.31
N PHE A 95 -11.63 -3.29 -6.06
CA PHE A 95 -10.27 -3.53 -5.54
C PHE A 95 -9.77 -4.88 -6.05
N PRO A 96 -8.57 -4.93 -6.67
CA PRO A 96 -8.03 -6.19 -7.15
C PRO A 96 -7.77 -7.15 -5.99
N ASN A 97 -8.07 -8.43 -6.22
CA ASN A 97 -7.74 -9.50 -5.30
C ASN A 97 -6.46 -10.19 -5.77
N ILE A 98 -5.51 -10.42 -4.85
CA ILE A 98 -4.24 -11.11 -5.15
C ILE A 98 -4.50 -12.48 -5.77
N LYS A 99 -5.51 -13.21 -5.29
CA LYS A 99 -5.90 -14.52 -5.84
C LYS A 99 -6.24 -14.44 -7.33
N ASP A 100 -6.93 -13.38 -7.74
CA ASP A 100 -7.30 -13.18 -9.15
C ASP A 100 -6.09 -12.76 -9.98
N GLN A 101 -5.19 -11.94 -9.43
CA GLN A 101 -3.95 -11.57 -10.12
C GLN A 101 -3.05 -12.79 -10.36
N LEU A 102 -3.01 -13.73 -9.41
CA LEU A 102 -2.23 -14.97 -9.52
C LEU A 102 -2.73 -15.93 -10.61
N LYS A 103 -3.94 -15.72 -11.17
CA LYS A 103 -4.40 -16.41 -12.39
C LYS A 103 -3.54 -16.08 -13.61
N ALA A 104 -2.76 -15.00 -13.58
CA ALA A 104 -1.77 -14.72 -14.62
C ALA A 104 -0.79 -15.90 -14.80
N LEU A 105 -0.49 -16.66 -13.73
CA LEU A 105 0.37 -17.84 -13.78
C LEU A 105 -0.25 -19.03 -14.54
N ASP A 106 -1.56 -19.04 -14.80
CA ASP A 106 -2.21 -20.10 -15.59
C ASP A 106 -1.88 -20.00 -17.09
N LYS A 107 -1.46 -18.81 -17.53
CA LYS A 107 -1.00 -18.61 -18.91
C LYS A 107 0.36 -19.30 -19.10
N GLU A 108 0.60 -19.77 -20.31
CA GLU A 108 1.94 -20.15 -20.73
C GLU A 108 2.72 -18.87 -21.07
N TRP A 109 3.83 -18.69 -20.37
CA TRP A 109 4.74 -17.55 -20.56
C TRP A 109 6.03 -18.04 -21.21
N ASP A 110 6.69 -17.14 -21.93
CA ASP A 110 8.06 -17.38 -22.44
C ASP A 110 9.07 -17.30 -21.28
N LEU A 111 9.01 -18.30 -20.40
CA LEU A 111 9.84 -18.48 -19.22
C LEU A 111 10.26 -19.95 -19.11
N PRO A 112 11.38 -20.28 -18.45
CA PRO A 112 11.74 -21.66 -18.20
C PRO A 112 10.60 -22.42 -17.50
N LYS A 113 10.16 -23.54 -18.11
CA LYS A 113 9.02 -24.33 -17.63
C LYS A 113 9.14 -24.74 -16.16
N THR A 114 10.35 -25.02 -15.71
CA THR A 114 10.65 -25.39 -14.31
C THR A 114 10.27 -24.28 -13.33
N TYR A 115 10.53 -23.02 -13.66
CA TYR A 115 10.15 -21.88 -12.81
C TYR A 115 8.64 -21.63 -12.84
N LEU A 116 8.01 -21.73 -14.02
CA LEU A 116 6.57 -21.54 -14.14
C LEU A 116 5.79 -22.61 -13.37
N GLN A 117 6.22 -23.87 -13.46
CA GLN A 117 5.65 -24.98 -12.67
C GLN A 117 5.85 -24.78 -11.17
N LYS A 118 7.05 -24.35 -10.74
CA LYS A 118 7.33 -24.05 -9.33
C LYS A 118 6.45 -22.91 -8.81
N ALA A 119 6.27 -21.85 -9.58
CA ALA A 119 5.42 -20.72 -9.22
C ALA A 119 3.95 -21.14 -9.09
N ARG A 120 3.44 -21.96 -10.02
CA ARG A 120 2.07 -22.53 -9.94
C ARG A 120 1.89 -23.37 -8.68
N LYS A 121 2.84 -24.26 -8.37
CA LYS A 121 2.79 -25.09 -7.15
C LYS A 121 2.75 -24.22 -5.88
N LEU A 122 3.66 -23.24 -5.76
CA LEU A 122 3.70 -22.35 -4.60
C LEU A 122 2.43 -21.51 -4.47
N ARG A 123 1.91 -21.00 -5.60
CA ARG A 123 0.62 -20.30 -5.62
C ARG A 123 -0.49 -21.19 -5.07
N ASP A 124 -0.61 -22.42 -5.57
CA ASP A 124 -1.71 -23.31 -5.19
C ASP A 124 -1.62 -23.69 -3.70
N GLU A 125 -0.42 -23.85 -3.16
CA GLU A 125 -0.18 -24.03 -1.71
C GLU A 125 -0.58 -22.78 -0.91
N LEU A 126 -0.16 -21.59 -1.33
CA LEU A 126 -0.49 -20.33 -0.64
C LEU A 126 -1.99 -19.99 -0.70
N LEU A 127 -2.68 -20.35 -1.77
CA LEU A 127 -4.11 -20.12 -1.94
C LEU A 127 -5.00 -21.08 -1.14
N GLN A 128 -4.42 -22.11 -0.51
CA GLN A 128 -5.13 -22.97 0.44
C GLN A 128 -5.25 -22.34 1.84
N ASN A 129 -4.86 -21.08 2.01
CA ASN A 129 -4.99 -20.36 3.28
C ASN A 129 -6.47 -20.19 3.68
N SER A 130 -6.79 -20.51 4.94
CA SER A 130 -8.12 -20.42 5.55
C SER A 130 -8.38 -19.09 6.26
N GLU A 131 -7.37 -18.22 6.39
CA GLU A 131 -7.53 -16.88 6.94
C GLU A 131 -8.50 -16.04 6.11
N PRO A 132 -9.22 -15.10 6.73
CA PRO A 132 -10.06 -14.17 5.99
C PRO A 132 -9.21 -13.26 5.10
N GLN A 133 -9.69 -12.99 3.89
CA GLN A 133 -9.09 -11.94 3.07
C GLN A 133 -9.47 -10.56 3.61
N ILE A 134 -8.49 -9.67 3.69
CA ILE A 134 -8.63 -8.32 4.24
C ILE A 134 -8.16 -7.27 3.24
N LEU A 135 -8.42 -6.01 3.56
CA LEU A 135 -7.83 -4.88 2.84
C LEU A 135 -6.34 -4.79 3.19
N LEU A 136 -5.51 -4.70 2.15
CA LEU A 136 -4.05 -4.59 2.22
C LEU A 136 -3.60 -3.25 1.61
N HIS A 137 -2.52 -2.70 2.16
CA HIS A 137 -1.79 -1.59 1.56
C HIS A 137 -1.21 -2.01 0.20
N GLY A 138 -0.64 -3.21 0.11
CA GLY A 138 -0.20 -3.83 -1.15
C GLY A 138 1.11 -3.29 -1.72
N ASP A 139 1.80 -2.45 -0.95
CA ASP A 139 3.12 -1.88 -1.26
C ASP A 139 3.80 -1.36 0.03
N LEU A 140 3.60 -2.07 1.14
CA LEU A 140 3.99 -1.62 2.47
C LEU A 140 5.45 -1.94 2.78
N HIS A 141 6.36 -1.21 2.13
CA HIS A 141 7.79 -1.27 2.43
C HIS A 141 8.23 -0.12 3.35
N HIS A 142 9.48 -0.17 3.81
CA HIS A 142 10.04 0.76 4.79
C HIS A 142 9.95 2.26 4.42
N GLU A 143 9.85 2.59 3.13
CA GLU A 143 9.76 3.99 2.67
C GLU A 143 8.33 4.51 2.67
N ASN A 144 7.33 3.63 2.60
CA ASN A 144 5.91 3.99 2.69
C ASN A 144 5.40 4.04 4.13
N ILE A 145 6.24 3.76 5.12
CA ILE A 145 5.96 3.94 6.55
C ILE A 145 6.74 5.15 7.03
N LEU A 146 6.02 6.24 7.33
CA LEU A 146 6.60 7.53 7.70
C LEU A 146 6.30 7.89 9.15
N GLN A 147 7.28 8.44 9.84
CA GLN A 147 7.08 9.00 11.17
C GLN A 147 6.31 10.32 11.06
N ASN A 148 5.23 10.43 11.84
CA ASN A 148 4.42 11.62 11.98
C ASN A 148 4.25 11.93 13.46
N ASP A 149 5.15 12.80 13.98
CA ASP A 149 5.29 13.05 15.42
C ASP A 149 5.56 11.75 16.22
N LYS A 150 4.68 11.39 17.16
CA LYS A 150 4.79 10.17 17.97
C LYS A 150 4.15 8.94 17.33
N GLN A 151 3.58 9.08 16.14
CA GLN A 151 2.88 8.03 15.42
C GLN A 151 3.59 7.67 14.12
N TRP A 152 3.20 6.55 13.54
CA TRP A 152 3.63 6.10 12.22
C TRP A 152 2.42 6.06 11.32
N VAL A 153 2.56 6.63 10.13
CA VAL A 153 1.51 6.69 9.11
C VAL A 153 2.00 6.05 7.82
N VAL A 154 1.08 5.61 6.98
CA VAL A 154 1.37 5.04 5.68
C VAL A 154 0.92 5.91 4.53
N ILE A 155 1.62 5.78 3.41
CA ILE A 155 1.41 6.55 2.18
C ILE A 155 1.45 5.64 0.95
N ASP A 156 0.84 6.08 -0.15
CA ASP A 156 0.90 5.40 -1.46
C ASP A 156 0.30 3.95 -1.49
N PRO A 157 -0.85 3.68 -0.84
CA PRO A 157 -1.46 2.37 -0.89
C PRO A 157 -2.03 2.01 -2.27
N LYS A 158 -2.10 0.70 -2.57
CA LYS A 158 -2.52 0.13 -3.87
C LYS A 158 -3.89 -0.55 -3.87
N ARG A 159 -4.71 -0.36 -2.82
CA ARG A 159 -6.11 -0.86 -2.69
C ARG A 159 -6.26 -2.35 -3.02
N VAL A 160 -5.43 -3.22 -2.44
CA VAL A 160 -5.43 -4.66 -2.78
C VAL A 160 -6.17 -5.47 -1.71
N ILE A 161 -6.82 -6.57 -2.09
CA ILE A 161 -7.40 -7.55 -1.17
C ILE A 161 -6.57 -8.82 -1.19
N GLY A 162 -6.26 -9.37 -0.03
CA GLY A 162 -5.48 -10.60 0.09
C GLY A 162 -5.47 -11.15 1.51
N TYR A 163 -4.66 -12.19 1.73
CA TYR A 163 -4.43 -12.71 3.08
C TYR A 163 -3.47 -11.80 3.84
N PRO A 164 -3.56 -11.70 5.19
CA PRO A 164 -2.67 -10.84 5.98
C PRO A 164 -1.17 -11.07 5.70
N ILE A 165 -0.77 -12.31 5.45
CA ILE A 165 0.62 -12.66 5.12
C ILE A 165 1.14 -11.97 3.86
N ASN A 166 0.27 -11.61 2.92
CA ASN A 166 0.69 -10.95 1.68
C ASN A 166 1.25 -9.54 1.92
N GLU A 167 0.83 -8.84 2.99
CA GLU A 167 1.41 -7.54 3.36
C GLU A 167 2.86 -7.67 3.83
N VAL A 168 3.15 -8.73 4.58
CA VAL A 168 4.48 -9.00 5.13
C VAL A 168 5.49 -9.24 4.01
N CYS A 169 5.07 -9.90 2.92
CA CYS A 169 5.92 -10.09 1.75
C CYS A 169 6.38 -8.75 1.15
N ALA A 170 5.49 -7.77 1.04
CA ALA A 170 5.83 -6.44 0.50
C ALA A 170 6.88 -5.72 1.37
N PHE A 171 6.83 -5.94 2.68
CA PHE A 171 7.79 -5.37 3.62
C PHE A 171 9.19 -6.00 3.55
N ILE A 172 9.27 -7.32 3.34
CA ILE A 172 10.55 -8.06 3.37
C ILE A 172 11.33 -7.95 2.05
N MET A 173 10.64 -7.79 0.92
CA MET A 173 11.25 -7.87 -0.41
C MET A 173 11.93 -6.58 -0.89
N VAL A 174 11.80 -5.46 -0.16
CA VAL A 174 12.22 -4.10 -0.58
C VAL A 174 13.02 -3.40 0.51
#